data_AF-A0A959P995-F1
#
_entry.id   AF-A0A959P995-F1
#
_cell.length_a   1.000
_cell.length_b   1.000
_cell.length_c   1.000
_cell.angle_alpha   90.00
_cell.angle_beta   90.00
_cell.angle_gamma   90.00
#
_symmetry.space_group_name_H-M   'P 1'
#
loop_
_entity.id
_entity.type
_entity.pdbx_description
1 polymer ?
#
loop_
_entity_poly.entity_id
_entity_poly.type
_entity_poly.pdbx_seq_one_letter_code
_entity_poly.pdbx_strand_id
1 'polypeptide(L)'
;MEEFKLTIKGISLTRSELSDADEQLLKSAEDASKNAYAPYSQFYVGAALRLENGTIVLGTNQENVAYPSGLCAERVAIFSASTNHPNERIETMAITVNT
;
A
#
# COMPACT_ATOMS: atom_id res chain seq x y z
N MET A 1 -6.43 17.87 23.65
CA MET A 1 -6.73 16.93 22.55
C MET A 1 -7.53 17.73 21.55
N GLU A 2 -6.97 17.99 20.37
CA GLU A 2 -7.73 18.70 19.34
C GLU A 2 -8.70 17.73 18.68
N GLU A 3 -9.94 18.15 18.58
CA GLU A 3 -10.98 17.39 17.90
C GLU A 3 -10.86 17.69 16.40
N PHE A 4 -10.60 16.66 15.59
CA PHE A 4 -10.57 16.79 14.14
C PHE A 4 -11.68 15.95 13.52
N LYS A 5 -12.35 16.51 12.51
CA LYS A 5 -13.41 15.84 11.76
C LYS A 5 -12.86 15.43 10.40
N LEU A 6 -12.74 14.12 10.18
CA LEU A 6 -12.39 13.56 8.87
C LEU A 6 -13.68 13.27 8.08
N THR A 7 -13.71 13.60 6.79
CA THR A 7 -14.79 13.21 5.87
C THR A 7 -14.17 12.50 4.68
N ILE A 8 -14.55 11.24 4.44
CA ILE A 8 -14.05 10.42 3.34
C ILE A 8 -15.13 10.32 2.27
N LYS A 9 -14.74 10.54 1.01
CA LYS A 9 -15.58 10.26 -0.16
C LYS A 9 -14.98 9.07 -0.90
N GLY A 10 -15.83 8.14 -1.30
CA GLY A 10 -15.44 6.96 -2.07
C GLY A 10 -16.25 6.88 -3.36
N ILE A 11 -15.65 6.26 -4.37
CA ILE A 11 -16.29 5.88 -5.62
C ILE A 11 -15.95 4.41 -5.90
N SER A 12 -16.80 3.74 -6.67
CA SER A 12 -16.53 2.40 -7.17
C SER A 12 -16.22 2.51 -8.65
N LEU A 13 -15.08 1.97 -9.07
CA LEU A 13 -14.62 1.97 -10.45
C LEU A 13 -14.23 0.55 -10.85
N THR A 14 -14.40 0.23 -12.12
CA THR A 14 -13.77 -0.90 -12.79
C THR A 14 -12.32 -0.55 -13.15
N ARG A 15 -11.49 -1.57 -13.41
CA ARG A 15 -10.08 -1.36 -13.77
C ARG A 15 -9.91 -0.47 -15.02
N SER A 16 -10.81 -0.57 -15.99
CA SER A 16 -10.80 0.24 -17.21
C SER A 16 -11.16 1.71 -17.00
N GLU A 17 -11.73 2.06 -15.84
CA GLU A 17 -12.07 3.44 -15.48
C GLU A 17 -10.95 4.13 -14.67
N LEU A 18 -9.89 3.40 -14.31
CA LEU A 18 -8.71 3.99 -13.67
C LEU A 18 -7.92 4.84 -14.67
N SER A 19 -7.26 5.87 -14.15
CA SER A 19 -6.22 6.56 -14.92
C SER A 19 -5.06 5.62 -15.22
N ASP A 20 -4.32 5.84 -16.31
CA ASP A 20 -3.14 5.03 -16.65
C ASP A 20 -2.12 5.00 -15.49
N ALA A 21 -1.98 6.12 -14.77
CA ALA A 21 -1.07 6.24 -13.63
C ALA A 21 -1.52 5.38 -12.44
N ASP A 22 -2.83 5.32 -12.16
CA ASP A 22 -3.37 4.53 -11.05
C ASP A 22 -3.47 3.04 -11.41
N GLU A 23 -3.71 2.71 -12.67
CA GLU A 23 -3.62 1.33 -13.17
C GLU A 23 -2.20 0.79 -13.00
N GLN A 24 -1.18 1.57 -13.40
CA GLN A 24 0.21 1.19 -13.24
C GLN A 24 0.63 1.08 -11.76
N LEU A 25 0.08 1.94 -10.89
CA LEU A 25 0.33 1.86 -9.45
C LEU A 25 -0.33 0.60 -8.85
N LEU A 26 -1.57 0.30 -9.23
CA LEU A 26 -2.27 -0.92 -8.83
C LEU A 26 -1.51 -2.16 -9.28
N LYS A 27 -1.03 -2.19 -10.53
CA LYS A 27 -0.19 -3.27 -11.05
C LYS A 27 1.09 -3.46 -10.23
N SER A 28 1.71 -2.37 -9.80
CA SER A 28 2.90 -2.42 -8.94
C SER A 28 2.58 -3.05 -7.58
N ALA A 29 1.40 -2.78 -7.02
CA ALA A 29 0.91 -3.45 -5.80
C ALA A 29 0.59 -4.94 -6.04
N GLU A 30 0.01 -5.28 -7.21
CA GLU A 30 -0.26 -6.67 -7.61
C GLU A 30 1.04 -7.48 -7.68
N ASP A 31 2.07 -6.92 -8.32
CA ASP A 31 3.38 -7.56 -8.43
C ASP A 31 4.10 -7.65 -7.09
N ALA A 32 3.97 -6.63 -6.22
CA ALA A 32 4.52 -6.68 -4.86
C ALA A 32 3.89 -7.80 -4.03
N SER A 33 2.57 -7.98 -4.10
CA SER A 33 1.84 -8.97 -3.29
C SER A 33 2.38 -10.40 -3.43
N LYS A 34 2.92 -10.75 -4.60
CA LYS A 34 3.54 -12.06 -4.88
C LYS A 34 4.73 -12.39 -3.97
N ASN A 35 5.33 -11.38 -3.34
CA ASN A 35 6.48 -11.51 -2.45
C ASN A 35 6.11 -11.31 -0.97
N ALA A 36 4.82 -11.29 -0.62
CA ALA A 36 4.39 -11.14 0.76
C ALA A 36 4.82 -12.33 1.64
N TYR A 37 5.32 -12.04 2.84
CA TYR A 37 5.61 -13.06 3.83
C TYR A 37 4.36 -13.29 4.68
N ALA A 38 3.49 -14.19 4.21
CA ALA A 38 2.22 -14.51 4.85
C ALA A 38 1.99 -16.03 5.03
N PRO A 39 2.94 -16.76 5.66
CA PRO A 39 2.84 -18.22 5.74
C PRO A 39 1.68 -18.70 6.63
N TYR A 40 1.17 -17.86 7.53
CA TYR A 40 0.13 -18.27 8.49
C TYR A 40 -1.27 -18.08 7.92
N SER A 41 -1.55 -16.92 7.31
CA SER A 41 -2.87 -16.64 6.72
C SER A 41 -3.02 -17.08 5.26
N GLN A 42 -1.91 -17.21 4.52
CA GLN A 42 -1.93 -17.35 3.05
C GLN A 42 -2.67 -16.19 2.34
N PHE A 43 -2.73 -15.03 2.99
CA PHE A 43 -3.40 -13.83 2.48
C PHE A 43 -2.34 -12.80 2.06
N TYR A 44 -2.04 -12.76 0.77
CA TYR A 44 -0.91 -12.00 0.24
C TYR A 44 -1.33 -10.58 -0.16
N VAL A 45 -0.97 -9.58 0.64
CA VAL A 45 -1.32 -8.17 0.42
C VAL A 45 -0.11 -7.41 -0.11
N GLY A 46 -0.33 -6.64 -1.17
CA GLY A 46 0.65 -5.70 -1.72
C GLY A 46 0.14 -4.27 -1.64
N ALA A 47 1.05 -3.33 -1.39
CA ALA A 47 0.80 -1.90 -1.42
C ALA A 47 1.87 -1.20 -2.27
N ALA A 48 1.46 -0.16 -2.98
CA ALA A 48 2.36 0.71 -3.73
C ALA A 48 1.99 2.17 -3.46
N LEU A 49 2.98 2.98 -3.07
CA LEU A 49 2.88 4.41 -2.89
C LEU A 49 3.48 5.11 -4.09
N ARG A 50 2.79 6.11 -4.64
CA ARG A 50 3.39 7.11 -5.54
C ARG A 50 3.68 8.36 -4.73
N LEU A 51 4.93 8.81 -4.75
CA LEU A 51 5.36 10.06 -4.12
C LEU A 51 5.22 11.23 -5.11
N GLU A 52 5.18 12.47 -4.62
CA GLU A 52 5.06 13.66 -5.48
C GLU A 52 6.17 13.79 -6.54
N ASN A 53 7.38 13.28 -6.25
CA ASN A 53 8.47 13.23 -7.22
C ASN A 53 8.37 12.07 -8.25
N GLY A 54 7.27 11.31 -8.24
CA GLY A 54 7.02 10.17 -9.12
C GLY A 54 7.64 8.84 -8.68
N THR A 55 8.38 8.80 -7.57
CA THR A 55 8.96 7.55 -7.04
C THR A 55 7.84 6.61 -6.58
N ILE A 56 7.98 5.32 -6.90
CA ILE A 56 7.10 4.27 -6.38
C ILE A 56 7.80 3.54 -5.22
N VAL A 57 7.14 3.47 -4.07
CA VAL A 57 7.60 2.71 -2.89
C VAL A 57 6.65 1.56 -2.64
N LEU A 58 7.17 0.34 -2.54
CA LEU A 58 6.38 -0.86 -2.37
C LEU A 58 6.36 -1.32 -0.91
N GLY A 59 5.30 -2.05 -0.55
CA GLY A 59 5.19 -2.76 0.72
C GLY A 59 4.36 -4.03 0.55
N THR A 60 4.60 -4.99 1.43
CA THR A 60 3.83 -6.24 1.52
C THR A 60 3.52 -6.55 2.97
N ASN A 61 2.48 -7.33 3.25
CA ASN A 61 2.27 -7.78 4.61
C ASN A 61 3.41 -8.72 5.04
N GLN A 62 3.81 -8.56 6.29
CA GLN A 62 4.89 -9.30 6.94
C GLN A 62 4.32 -9.93 8.20
N GLU A 63 4.04 -11.22 8.16
CA GLU A 63 3.47 -11.93 9.29
C GLU A 63 4.54 -12.37 10.28
N ASN A 64 4.09 -12.76 11.47
CA ASN A 64 4.94 -13.29 12.52
C ASN A 64 4.19 -14.35 13.31
N VAL A 65 4.91 -15.31 13.90
CA VAL A 65 4.32 -16.33 14.78
C VAL A 65 3.61 -15.70 15.97
N ALA A 66 4.13 -14.59 16.48
CA ALA A 66 3.42 -13.72 17.41
C ALA A 66 2.50 -12.81 16.59
N TYR A 67 1.23 -13.19 16.43
CA TYR A 67 0.28 -12.51 15.54
C TYR A 67 0.20 -10.97 15.73
N PRO A 68 0.28 -10.42 16.96
CA PRO A 68 0.28 -8.96 17.14
C PRO A 68 1.49 -8.23 16.54
N SER A 69 2.57 -8.94 16.22
CA SER A 69 3.81 -8.37 15.67
C SER A 69 3.81 -8.24 14.14
N GLY A 70 2.78 -8.74 13.46
CA GLY A 70 2.66 -8.61 12.01
C GLY A 70 2.52 -7.15 11.55
N LEU A 71 3.03 -6.86 10.36
CA LEU A 71 2.89 -5.58 9.67
C LEU A 71 2.01 -5.70 8.44
N CYS A 72 1.11 -4.74 8.25
CA CYS A 72 0.30 -4.63 7.04
C CYS A 72 1.14 -4.03 5.90
N ALA A 73 0.76 -4.30 4.65
CA ALA A 73 1.49 -3.84 3.47
C ALA A 73 1.65 -2.32 3.42
N GLU A 74 0.59 -1.60 3.80
CA GLU A 74 0.52 -0.14 3.86
C GLU A 74 1.53 0.43 4.86
N ARG A 75 1.65 -0.20 6.04
CA ARG A 75 2.60 0.22 7.07
C ARG A 75 4.03 0.03 6.60
N VAL A 76 4.33 -1.10 5.97
CA VAL A 76 5.65 -1.37 5.39
C VAL A 76 6.00 -0.34 4.32
N ALA A 77 5.06 -0.03 3.41
CA ALA A 77 5.28 0.96 2.36
C ALA A 77 5.50 2.37 2.94
N ILE A 78 4.66 2.81 3.89
CA ILE A 78 4.77 4.14 4.53
C ILE A 78 6.09 4.28 5.29
N PHE A 79 6.49 3.26 6.07
CA PHE A 79 7.75 3.31 6.82
C PHE A 79 8.97 3.31 5.90
N SER A 80 8.92 2.55 4.80
CA SER A 80 9.95 2.59 3.76
C SER A 80 10.04 3.96 3.09
N ALA A 81 8.89 4.57 2.74
CA ALA A 81 8.85 5.90 2.14
C ALA A 81 9.41 6.96 3.10
N SER A 82 8.98 6.94 4.37
CA SER A 82 9.46 7.88 5.40
C SER A 82 10.97 7.75 5.65
N THR A 83 11.52 6.54 5.56
CA THR A 83 12.96 6.30 5.79
C THR A 83 13.81 6.72 4.59
N ASN A 84 13.39 6.34 3.38
CA ASN A 84 14.20 6.52 2.16
C ASN A 84 13.92 7.84 1.45
N HIS A 85 12.74 8.44 1.68
CA HIS A 85 12.24 9.65 1.04
C HIS A 85 11.57 10.58 2.07
N PRO A 86 12.27 11.00 3.15
CA PRO A 86 11.67 11.67 4.31
C PRO A 86 11.02 13.03 4.01
N ASN A 87 11.39 13.68 2.91
CA ASN A 87 10.87 14.98 2.50
C ASN A 87 9.82 14.89 1.39
N GLU A 88 9.53 13.69 0.91
CA GLU A 88 8.60 13.47 -0.18
C GLU A 88 7.21 13.15 0.36
N ARG A 89 6.21 13.85 -0.16
CA ARG A 89 4.81 13.60 0.21
C ARG A 89 4.29 12.39 -0.56
N ILE A 90 3.48 11.57 0.11
CA ILE A 90 2.73 10.50 -0.52
C ILE A 90 1.56 11.14 -1.27
N GLU A 91 1.51 10.96 -2.59
CA GLU A 91 0.45 11.47 -3.45
C GLU A 91 -0.72 10.47 -3.52
N THR A 92 -0.44 9.19 -3.74
CA THR A 92 -1.46 8.15 -3.94
C THR A 92 -0.97 6.80 -3.43
N MET A 93 -1.88 5.97 -2.93
CA MET A 93 -1.61 4.59 -2.51
C MET A 93 -2.56 3.65 -3.24
N ALA A 94 -2.01 2.58 -3.83
CA ALA A 94 -2.78 1.42 -4.25
C ALA A 94 -2.54 0.25 -3.30
N ILE A 95 -3.59 -0.52 -3.02
CA ILE A 95 -3.55 -1.72 -2.18
C ILE A 95 -4.29 -2.82 -2.93
N THR A 96 -3.75 -4.03 -2.89
CA THR A 96 -4.40 -5.21 -3.48
C THR A 96 -4.10 -6.44 -2.65
N VAL A 97 -4.89 -7.49 -2.91
CA VAL A 97 -4.70 -8.81 -2.33
C VAL A 97 -4.67 -9.85 -3.44
N ASN A 98 -3.81 -10.85 -3.26
CA ASN A 98 -3.80 -12.09 -4.02
C ASN A 98 -4.04 -13.26 -3.06
N THR A 99 -4.98 -14.15 -3.39
CA THR A 99 -5.37 -15.32 -2.58
C THR A 99 -5.46 -16.55 -3.45
#